data_AF-A0A182WKR7-F1
#
_entry.id   AF-A0A182WKR7-F1
#
_cell.length_a   1.000
_cell.length_b   1.000
_cell.length_c   1.000
_cell.angle_alpha   90.00
_cell.angle_beta   90.00
_cell.angle_gamma   90.00
#
_symmetry.space_group_name_H-M   'P 1'
#
loop_
_entity.id
_entity.type
_entity.pdbx_description
1 polymer ?
#
loop_
_entity_poly.entity_id
_entity_poly.type
_entity_poly.pdbx_seq_one_letter_code
_entity_poly.pdbx_strand_id
1 'polypeptide(L)'
;MMSLAEATQRSMEEESFIILGSSPTPSMENYSIAPVSSQPASVVEREIADSAKSLSTVTTSVSKMETSTQLDSTTFSLLTNGGTAMTASSIAPPTVNSLHESSSPKVSMIASTESMHQTTRSGKGSLKSLKSMENKENVPRDVLSTSFTQPPTASFILGETQSILQQFPSLAHSSVSFEEVQLLQKLSMEHSQLKESLQRANVAMRKNFTSIQQLQDETKARYAEQDARIEEQRQKIDELSAENNRLTVELEASRAAATAKENELQASYKELQSDLDEIGRVREVERQAAQSEVDELRKESSERMAIIQNLSKHIERLELQIKGFVVVNNNKPESDDGKANYVPEETHKRELKQLERKLSAEVAKNLEFEDMRNVYVDEINCLKANVNAAEQVYASSRLEMQKLFDDIKLRDDTIMQLRGEITQLQERVQMLTVQSDIFQKDFEAERTAREELAGEKSRILGEFEILQRRNVELNAQVSQAESERAEVAERAAIMVQKATSSQNSTENHTTPERLEEEQKGPASLLRCPLCLKGYNDFSSLQSHAADCMGID
;
A
#
# COMPACT_ATOMS: atom_id res chain seq x y z
N MET A 1 -45.48 -45.19 9.85
CA MET A 1 -45.29 -46.21 8.80
C MET A 1 -44.83 -45.47 7.56
N MET A 2 -43.71 -45.74 6.88
CA MET A 2 -42.49 -46.54 7.11
C MET A 2 -41.30 -45.58 6.82
N SER A 3 -40.10 -45.60 7.41
CA SER A 3 -39.17 -46.63 7.92
C SER A 3 -38.32 -47.32 6.82
N LEU A 4 -37.01 -47.41 7.09
CA LEU A 4 -35.91 -48.04 6.30
C LEU A 4 -35.45 -47.25 5.04
N ALA A 5 -34.16 -47.20 4.67
CA ALA A 5 -32.91 -47.60 5.37
C ALA A 5 -31.66 -46.90 4.79
N GLU A 6 -30.52 -47.03 5.48
CA GLU A 6 -29.18 -46.59 5.04
C GLU A 6 -28.53 -47.56 4.04
N ALA A 7 -27.59 -47.06 3.23
CA ALA A 7 -26.44 -47.83 2.73
C ALA A 7 -25.30 -46.88 2.32
N THR A 8 -24.05 -47.27 2.59
CA THR A 8 -22.83 -46.48 2.30
C THR A 8 -21.86 -47.29 1.45
N GLN A 9 -21.25 -46.70 0.42
CA GLN A 9 -20.08 -47.33 -0.22
C GLN A 9 -19.13 -46.31 -0.88
N ARG A 10 -17.86 -46.70 -1.01
CA ARG A 10 -16.75 -45.93 -1.63
C ARG A 10 -16.13 -46.75 -2.77
N SER A 11 -15.92 -46.10 -3.90
CA SER A 11 -14.78 -46.27 -4.84
C SER A 11 -14.72 -44.96 -5.65
N MET A 12 -13.62 -44.24 -5.84
CA MET A 12 -12.29 -44.65 -6.34
C MET A 12 -12.36 -45.26 -7.74
N GLU A 13 -12.35 -44.38 -8.75
CA GLU A 13 -11.81 -44.64 -10.09
C GLU A 13 -10.99 -43.39 -10.50
N GLU A 14 -9.88 -43.58 -11.21
CA GLU A 14 -8.86 -42.55 -11.47
C GLU A 14 -8.80 -42.22 -12.98
N GLU A 15 -9.52 -41.20 -13.44
CA GLU A 15 -9.48 -40.81 -14.86
C GLU A 15 -8.29 -39.87 -15.16
N SER A 16 -7.25 -40.47 -15.75
CA SER A 16 -6.03 -39.78 -16.18
C SER A 16 -6.25 -38.91 -17.42
N PHE A 17 -6.27 -37.59 -17.25
CA PHE A 17 -6.24 -36.67 -18.39
C PHE A 17 -4.82 -36.47 -18.93
N ILE A 18 -4.61 -36.92 -20.16
CA ILE A 18 -3.33 -36.85 -20.87
C ILE A 18 -3.05 -35.40 -21.28
N ILE A 19 -1.99 -34.81 -20.75
CA ILE A 19 -1.48 -33.51 -21.21
C ILE A 19 -0.72 -33.73 -22.53
N LEU A 20 -1.39 -33.46 -23.65
CA LEU A 20 -0.75 -33.42 -24.97
C LEU A 20 0.09 -32.14 -25.12
N GLY A 21 1.38 -32.24 -24.81
CA GLY A 21 2.34 -31.15 -25.04
C GLY A 21 2.69 -31.00 -26.52
N SER A 22 2.32 -29.88 -27.13
CA SER A 22 2.66 -29.52 -28.50
C SER A 22 3.89 -28.58 -28.54
N SER A 23 5.09 -29.16 -28.59
CA SER A 23 6.32 -28.40 -28.90
C SER A 23 6.39 -28.00 -30.38
N PRO A 24 6.97 -26.83 -30.74
CA PRO A 24 6.99 -26.35 -32.11
C PRO A 24 8.04 -27.06 -32.99
N THR A 25 7.68 -27.36 -34.24
CA THR A 25 8.61 -27.83 -35.29
C THR A 25 9.15 -26.64 -36.10
N PRO A 26 10.48 -26.53 -36.33
CA PRO A 26 11.06 -25.43 -37.08
C PRO A 26 11.17 -25.68 -38.60
N SER A 27 11.24 -24.57 -39.34
CA SER A 27 11.90 -24.38 -40.65
C SER A 27 11.63 -25.36 -41.81
N MET A 28 11.04 -24.82 -42.88
CA MET A 28 11.45 -25.16 -44.25
C MET A 28 11.51 -23.89 -45.10
N GLU A 29 12.68 -23.65 -45.70
CA GLU A 29 12.89 -22.62 -46.72
C GLU A 29 13.27 -23.27 -48.05
N ASN A 30 13.07 -22.52 -49.14
CA ASN A 30 13.67 -22.71 -50.47
C ASN A 30 13.37 -24.01 -51.24
N TYR A 31 12.75 -23.86 -52.42
CA TYR A 31 13.52 -23.94 -53.68
C TYR A 31 12.84 -23.13 -54.79
N SER A 32 13.65 -22.60 -55.72
CA SER A 32 13.21 -21.64 -56.74
C SER A 32 12.80 -22.31 -58.05
N ILE A 33 11.80 -21.76 -58.75
CA ILE A 33 11.68 -21.84 -60.21
C ILE A 33 11.25 -20.46 -60.76
N ALA A 34 12.04 -19.96 -61.71
CA ALA A 34 11.66 -18.96 -62.73
C ALA A 34 12.08 -19.56 -64.10
N PRO A 35 11.64 -19.06 -65.28
CA PRO A 35 12.19 -17.80 -65.83
C PRO A 35 11.26 -17.02 -66.81
N VAL A 36 11.84 -16.02 -67.51
CA VAL A 36 11.34 -15.27 -68.71
C VAL A 36 10.26 -14.20 -68.37
N SER A 37 10.30 -12.94 -68.84
CA SER A 37 10.84 -12.38 -70.09
C SER A 37 11.41 -10.93 -70.02
N SER A 38 12.34 -10.63 -70.95
CA SER A 38 12.60 -9.33 -71.65
C SER A 38 12.78 -7.98 -70.91
N GLN A 39 14.05 -7.55 -70.76
CA GLN A 39 14.75 -6.41 -71.42
C GLN A 39 14.02 -5.08 -71.83
N PRO A 40 14.73 -3.94 -72.02
CA PRO A 40 15.88 -3.37 -71.28
C PRO A 40 15.88 -1.79 -71.20
N ALA A 41 17.01 -1.17 -70.79
CA ALA A 41 17.35 0.28 -70.76
C ALA A 41 16.65 1.14 -69.66
N SER A 42 17.18 2.29 -69.20
CA SER A 42 18.29 3.14 -69.71
C SER A 42 19.22 3.69 -68.61
N VAL A 43 20.33 4.35 -68.99
CA VAL A 43 21.37 4.96 -68.12
C VAL A 43 21.25 6.50 -68.11
N VAL A 44 21.23 7.12 -66.91
CA VAL A 44 21.55 8.54 -66.54
C VAL A 44 21.82 8.55 -65.01
N GLU A 45 22.38 9.57 -64.35
CA GLU A 45 23.78 10.09 -64.31
C GLU A 45 23.90 10.99 -63.05
N ARG A 46 25.08 11.06 -62.38
CA ARG A 46 25.41 11.88 -61.17
C ARG A 46 24.72 11.45 -59.86
N GLU A 47 25.40 11.33 -58.71
CA GLU A 47 26.35 12.21 -57.98
C GLU A 47 25.72 13.39 -57.24
N ILE A 48 25.79 13.34 -55.90
CA ILE A 48 26.39 14.36 -55.01
C ILE A 48 26.66 13.66 -53.66
N ALA A 49 27.69 14.08 -52.92
CA ALA A 49 28.06 13.55 -51.62
C ALA A 49 28.47 14.67 -50.65
N ASP A 50 28.18 14.50 -49.37
CA ASP A 50 28.91 15.04 -48.20
C ASP A 50 28.40 14.32 -46.92
N SER A 51 29.21 13.90 -45.93
CA SER A 51 30.12 14.64 -45.01
C SER A 51 29.36 15.54 -44.02
N ALA A 52 29.59 15.55 -42.70
CA ALA A 52 30.41 14.78 -41.74
C ALA A 52 29.71 14.91 -40.34
N LYS A 53 29.69 13.97 -39.38
CA LYS A 53 30.74 13.30 -38.58
C LYS A 53 31.52 14.20 -37.59
N SER A 54 31.01 14.39 -36.35
CA SER A 54 31.80 14.85 -35.18
C SER A 54 31.12 14.66 -33.81
N LEU A 55 31.84 14.00 -32.87
CA LEU A 55 31.87 14.10 -31.38
C LEU A 55 30.54 14.09 -30.55
N SER A 56 30.35 13.40 -29.41
CA SER A 56 31.21 12.81 -28.33
C SER A 56 31.80 13.79 -27.29
N THR A 57 31.97 13.35 -26.03
CA THR A 57 32.44 14.08 -24.81
C THR A 57 31.27 14.58 -23.93
N VAL A 58 30.89 13.96 -22.78
CA VAL A 58 31.50 14.02 -21.40
C VAL A 58 31.14 15.34 -20.67
N THR A 59 30.68 15.44 -19.41
CA THR A 59 30.26 14.49 -18.32
C THR A 59 29.45 15.24 -17.24
N THR A 60 28.73 14.52 -16.38
CA THR A 60 28.38 14.82 -14.96
C THR A 60 28.33 16.28 -14.45
N SER A 61 27.18 16.66 -13.89
CA SER A 61 27.14 17.46 -12.66
C SER A 61 25.91 17.10 -11.82
N VAL A 62 26.07 17.00 -10.49
CA VAL A 62 24.98 16.76 -9.53
C VAL A 62 25.05 17.81 -8.42
N SER A 63 24.00 18.61 -8.33
CA SER A 63 23.65 19.54 -7.25
C SER A 63 22.35 20.20 -7.65
N LYS A 64 21.42 20.59 -6.79
CA LYS A 64 21.06 20.36 -5.39
C LYS A 64 19.79 21.24 -5.23
N MET A 65 18.95 20.93 -4.26
CA MET A 65 17.91 21.79 -3.66
C MET A 65 17.82 23.25 -4.15
N GLU A 66 16.60 23.71 -4.47
CA GLU A 66 15.91 24.59 -3.51
C GLU A 66 14.38 24.60 -3.72
N THR A 67 13.66 24.91 -2.63
CA THR A 67 12.20 24.99 -2.58
C THR A 67 11.74 26.42 -2.84
N SER A 68 10.76 26.63 -3.72
CA SER A 68 10.04 27.91 -3.77
C SER A 68 8.54 27.69 -3.95
N THR A 69 7.79 27.96 -2.89
CA THR A 69 6.33 28.08 -2.91
C THR A 69 5.97 29.54 -3.15
N GLN A 70 5.29 29.84 -4.26
CA GLN A 70 4.51 31.08 -4.35
C GLN A 70 3.28 30.89 -5.26
N LEU A 71 2.11 31.09 -4.67
CA LEU A 71 0.90 31.47 -5.38
C LEU A 71 0.98 32.98 -5.62
N ASP A 72 0.49 33.48 -6.76
CA ASP A 72 -0.63 34.44 -6.73
C ASP A 72 -1.13 34.87 -8.13
N SER A 73 -2.28 35.55 -8.11
CA SER A 73 -2.78 36.48 -9.15
C SER A 73 -3.19 35.91 -10.52
N THR A 74 -4.46 35.50 -10.57
CA THR A 74 -5.36 35.83 -11.70
C THR A 74 -5.36 37.34 -12.01
N THR A 75 -5.56 37.77 -13.28
CA THR A 75 -6.40 38.94 -13.68
C THR A 75 -6.38 39.20 -15.21
N PHE A 76 -7.54 39.04 -15.86
CA PHE A 76 -8.00 39.68 -17.13
C PHE A 76 -7.23 39.43 -18.46
N SER A 77 -7.78 39.68 -19.66
CA SER A 77 -9.17 39.61 -20.20
C SER A 77 -9.18 39.91 -21.73
N LEU A 78 -10.36 39.84 -22.36
CA LEU A 78 -10.77 40.33 -23.69
C LEU A 78 -10.37 39.48 -24.93
N LEU A 79 -11.34 38.84 -25.63
CA LEU A 79 -12.10 39.28 -26.84
C LEU A 79 -11.39 38.93 -28.18
N THR A 80 -12.03 38.71 -29.35
CA THR A 80 -13.40 38.99 -29.88
C THR A 80 -13.96 37.91 -30.84
N ASN A 81 -15.29 37.69 -30.77
CA ASN A 81 -16.32 37.59 -31.84
C ASN A 81 -16.28 36.59 -33.04
N GLY A 82 -17.47 36.01 -33.32
CA GLY A 82 -17.93 35.41 -34.60
C GLY A 82 -18.31 33.92 -34.48
N GLY A 83 -19.54 33.43 -34.74
CA GLY A 83 -20.80 34.02 -35.26
C GLY A 83 -21.10 33.60 -36.71
N THR A 84 -22.32 33.25 -37.17
CA THR A 84 -23.66 33.17 -36.51
C THR A 84 -24.67 32.39 -37.40
N ALA A 85 -25.43 31.42 -36.85
CA ALA A 85 -26.79 30.97 -37.29
C ALA A 85 -27.30 29.88 -36.29
N MET A 86 -28.52 29.83 -35.72
CA MET A 86 -29.91 30.07 -36.17
C MET A 86 -30.50 28.90 -37.00
N THR A 87 -31.67 28.31 -36.72
CA THR A 87 -32.88 28.75 -35.94
C THR A 87 -33.67 27.62 -35.25
N ALA A 88 -34.27 27.93 -34.07
CA ALA A 88 -35.63 27.52 -33.58
C ALA A 88 -35.98 26.01 -33.35
N SER A 89 -36.98 25.62 -32.52
CA SER A 89 -37.90 26.41 -31.67
C SER A 89 -38.40 25.68 -30.40
N SER A 90 -38.40 26.40 -29.28
CA SER A 90 -39.46 26.54 -28.25
C SER A 90 -40.47 25.40 -27.92
N ILE A 91 -40.58 25.07 -26.62
CA ILE A 91 -41.78 25.33 -25.76
C ILE A 91 -41.36 25.23 -24.28
N ALA A 92 -42.06 25.93 -23.37
CA ALA A 92 -41.68 26.14 -21.96
C ALA A 92 -42.94 26.08 -21.01
N PRO A 93 -42.85 26.31 -19.67
CA PRO A 93 -43.54 25.49 -18.66
C PRO A 93 -44.73 26.26 -17.99
N PRO A 94 -45.04 26.31 -16.65
CA PRO A 94 -44.30 26.08 -15.38
C PRO A 94 -44.98 24.96 -14.51
N THR A 95 -44.81 24.74 -13.18
CA THR A 95 -44.07 25.34 -12.04
C THR A 95 -43.95 24.29 -10.91
N VAL A 96 -42.94 24.35 -10.02
CA VAL A 96 -43.13 24.33 -8.53
C VAL A 96 -41.89 24.79 -7.74
N ASN A 97 -42.19 25.65 -6.77
CA ASN A 97 -41.41 26.36 -5.75
C ASN A 97 -40.21 25.67 -5.05
N SER A 98 -39.28 26.52 -4.59
CA SER A 98 -38.24 26.23 -3.59
C SER A 98 -38.67 26.63 -2.17
N LEU A 99 -37.84 26.30 -1.16
CA LEU A 99 -37.91 26.87 0.19
C LEU A 99 -36.49 27.14 0.71
N HIS A 100 -36.25 28.35 1.22
CA HIS A 100 -35.04 28.75 1.95
C HIS A 100 -35.25 28.54 3.44
N GLU A 101 -34.18 28.23 4.18
CA GLU A 101 -33.77 29.11 5.30
C GLU A 101 -32.31 28.91 5.70
N SER A 102 -31.80 29.78 6.58
CA SER A 102 -30.37 30.01 6.83
C SER A 102 -30.02 30.07 8.31
N SER A 103 -28.86 29.56 8.73
CA SER A 103 -28.14 30.11 9.89
C SER A 103 -26.66 29.68 9.98
N SER A 104 -25.85 30.54 10.59
CA SER A 104 -24.46 30.34 11.02
C SER A 104 -24.04 31.55 11.88
N PRO A 105 -22.95 31.52 12.67
CA PRO A 105 -22.21 30.40 13.24
C PRO A 105 -22.16 30.48 14.79
N LYS A 106 -21.40 29.61 15.48
CA LYS A 106 -20.75 29.97 16.77
C LYS A 106 -19.60 29.07 17.19
N VAL A 107 -18.69 29.65 17.99
CA VAL A 107 -17.48 29.05 18.58
C VAL A 107 -17.70 28.79 20.07
N SER A 108 -17.11 27.72 20.61
CA SER A 108 -16.66 27.68 22.02
C SER A 108 -15.48 26.73 22.18
N MET A 109 -14.61 27.05 23.15
CA MET A 109 -13.62 26.12 23.72
C MET A 109 -14.10 25.61 25.10
N ILE A 110 -13.17 25.17 25.96
CA ILE A 110 -13.33 24.53 27.29
C ILE A 110 -13.59 23.00 27.14
N ALA A 111 -12.81 22.02 27.62
CA ALA A 111 -11.62 21.86 28.50
C ALA A 111 -11.88 21.16 29.86
N SER A 112 -11.03 20.16 30.14
CA SER A 112 -10.66 19.61 31.46
C SER A 112 -11.53 18.53 32.16
N THR A 113 -10.88 17.92 33.18
CA THR A 113 -11.36 17.04 34.29
C THR A 113 -11.80 15.59 34.02
N GLU A 114 -10.82 14.69 34.18
CA GLU A 114 -10.73 13.69 35.27
C GLU A 114 -11.66 12.47 35.43
N SER A 115 -10.96 11.33 35.59
CA SER A 115 -11.10 10.31 36.65
C SER A 115 -11.95 9.05 36.44
N MET A 116 -11.52 8.05 37.20
CA MET A 116 -11.71 6.61 37.12
C MET A 116 -13.16 6.10 37.18
N HIS A 117 -13.41 4.97 36.53
CA HIS A 117 -13.55 3.71 37.29
C HIS A 117 -13.26 2.46 36.44
N GLN A 118 -13.18 1.31 37.11
CA GLN A 118 -12.53 0.08 36.65
C GLN A 118 -13.50 -1.09 36.70
N THR A 119 -13.55 -1.93 35.66
CA THR A 119 -14.11 -3.30 35.73
C THR A 119 -13.39 -4.22 34.74
N THR A 120 -13.48 -5.53 34.98
CA THR A 120 -12.54 -6.52 34.43
C THR A 120 -13.18 -7.47 33.40
N ARG A 121 -12.43 -7.82 32.35
CA ARG A 121 -12.56 -9.16 31.74
C ARG A 121 -11.33 -9.64 30.94
N SER A 122 -10.75 -10.72 31.45
CA SER A 122 -9.75 -11.64 30.89
C SER A 122 -9.65 -11.73 29.34
N GLY A 123 -8.45 -11.46 28.82
CA GLY A 123 -7.95 -11.95 27.52
C GLY A 123 -6.48 -12.38 27.66
N LYS A 124 -6.09 -13.55 27.11
CA LYS A 124 -4.72 -14.09 27.24
C LYS A 124 -3.80 -13.53 26.14
N GLY A 125 -2.69 -12.88 26.51
CA GLY A 125 -1.69 -12.37 25.56
C GLY A 125 -0.32 -12.17 26.21
N SER A 126 0.61 -13.10 25.95
CA SER A 126 1.94 -13.19 26.56
C SER A 126 2.76 -11.89 26.59
N LEU A 127 3.08 -11.37 27.78
CA LEU A 127 4.18 -10.43 28.01
C LEU A 127 5.08 -10.92 29.16
N LYS A 128 6.39 -11.03 28.90
CA LYS A 128 7.47 -11.09 29.91
C LYS A 128 8.20 -9.75 29.79
N SER A 129 8.06 -8.82 30.73
CA SER A 129 8.64 -8.84 32.08
C SER A 129 10.18 -8.75 32.05
N LEU A 130 10.68 -7.53 31.85
CA LEU A 130 12.02 -7.14 32.26
C LEU A 130 11.98 -6.82 33.76
N LYS A 131 12.25 -7.82 34.61
CA LYS A 131 12.54 -7.60 36.02
C LYS A 131 14.03 -7.31 36.23
N SER A 132 14.30 -6.51 37.27
CA SER A 132 15.62 -6.20 37.82
C SER A 132 16.63 -7.36 37.72
N MET A 133 17.83 -7.06 37.21
CA MET A 133 18.95 -8.02 37.15
C MET A 133 19.61 -8.17 38.53
N GLU A 134 19.00 -9.00 39.37
CA GLU A 134 19.63 -9.56 40.55
C GLU A 134 20.80 -10.48 40.14
N ASN A 135 22.00 -10.23 40.67
CA ASN A 135 23.21 -10.95 40.28
C ASN A 135 23.18 -12.41 40.77
N LYS A 136 22.87 -13.35 39.88
CA LYS A 136 23.03 -14.79 40.15
C LYS A 136 24.45 -15.26 39.87
N GLU A 137 25.21 -15.38 40.95
CA GLU A 137 26.48 -16.11 41.01
C GLU A 137 26.25 -17.57 40.61
N ASN A 138 26.96 -18.04 39.58
CA ASN A 138 26.71 -19.35 38.97
C ASN A 138 27.93 -20.27 39.18
N VAL A 139 27.86 -21.10 40.23
CA VAL A 139 28.92 -22.05 40.60
C VAL A 139 28.60 -23.44 40.04
N PRO A 140 29.40 -24.01 39.12
CA PRO A 140 29.29 -25.41 38.75
C PRO A 140 29.72 -26.30 39.92
N ARG A 141 28.93 -27.33 40.22
CA ARG A 141 29.26 -28.34 41.23
C ARG A 141 28.89 -29.71 40.68
N ASP A 142 29.89 -30.54 40.38
CA ASP A 142 29.81 -31.98 40.64
C ASP A 142 31.16 -32.72 40.63
N VAL A 143 31.42 -33.35 41.77
CA VAL A 143 32.10 -34.63 42.06
C VAL A 143 33.25 -35.13 41.15
N LEU A 144 34.48 -35.18 41.69
CA LEU A 144 35.10 -36.45 42.13
C LEU A 144 36.42 -36.29 42.93
N SER A 145 36.60 -37.24 43.84
CA SER A 145 37.78 -37.63 44.64
C SER A 145 39.12 -36.90 44.50
N THR A 146 39.64 -36.39 45.62
CA THR A 146 40.71 -37.09 46.38
C THR A 146 40.90 -36.49 47.78
N SER A 147 41.45 -37.29 48.69
CA SER A 147 41.66 -36.94 50.11
C SER A 147 43.05 -36.35 50.37
N PHE A 148 43.13 -35.11 50.85
CA PHE A 148 44.29 -34.61 51.60
C PHE A 148 43.91 -33.60 52.69
N THR A 149 44.75 -33.58 53.72
CA THR A 149 44.71 -32.82 54.99
C THR A 149 44.21 -31.36 54.94
N GLN A 150 43.39 -30.98 55.92
CA GLN A 150 43.09 -29.59 56.26
C GLN A 150 44.33 -28.84 56.83
N PRO A 151 44.55 -27.57 56.45
CA PRO A 151 45.23 -26.58 57.27
C PRO A 151 44.22 -25.59 57.91
N PRO A 152 44.42 -25.14 59.16
CA PRO A 152 43.52 -24.20 59.83
C PRO A 152 43.85 -22.73 59.49
N THR A 153 43.51 -22.29 58.27
CA THR A 153 43.83 -20.92 57.79
C THR A 153 42.60 -20.10 57.36
N ALA A 154 41.39 -20.53 57.71
CA ALA A 154 40.14 -19.90 57.27
C ALA A 154 39.85 -18.50 57.88
N SER A 155 40.44 -18.12 59.02
CA SER A 155 40.25 -16.79 59.62
C SER A 155 40.97 -15.64 58.90
N PHE A 156 42.00 -15.93 58.08
CA PHE A 156 42.88 -14.88 57.55
C PHE A 156 42.26 -14.02 56.42
N ILE A 157 41.09 -14.40 55.89
CA ILE A 157 40.50 -13.78 54.68
C ILE A 157 39.45 -12.70 55.01
N LEU A 158 39.04 -12.57 56.29
CA LEU A 158 37.96 -11.66 56.71
C LEU A 158 38.42 -10.37 57.41
N GLY A 159 39.71 -10.05 57.37
CA GLY A 159 40.22 -8.73 57.81
C GLY A 159 40.38 -8.55 59.32
N GLU A 160 40.35 -9.61 60.12
CA GLU A 160 40.77 -9.54 61.52
C GLU A 160 42.27 -9.22 61.60
N THR A 161 42.59 -7.96 61.92
CA THR A 161 43.95 -7.45 62.05
C THR A 161 44.61 -7.93 63.35
N GLN A 162 45.00 -9.22 63.38
CA GLN A 162 45.94 -9.73 64.38
C GLN A 162 47.16 -8.80 64.45
N SER A 163 47.50 -8.33 65.65
CA SER A 163 48.62 -7.41 65.83
C SER A 163 49.91 -8.07 65.36
N ILE A 164 50.84 -7.30 64.80
CA ILE A 164 52.15 -7.78 64.35
C ILE A 164 52.91 -8.51 65.49
N LEU A 165 52.66 -8.14 66.75
CA LEU A 165 53.21 -8.82 67.92
C LEU A 165 52.69 -10.26 68.13
N GLN A 166 51.48 -10.59 67.67
CA GLN A 166 50.99 -11.97 67.61
C GLN A 166 51.51 -12.71 66.36
N GLN A 167 51.57 -12.03 65.21
CA GLN A 167 51.99 -12.65 63.95
C GLN A 167 53.51 -12.95 63.93
N PHE A 168 54.30 -12.15 64.65
CA PHE A 168 55.74 -12.33 64.82
C PHE A 168 56.15 -12.17 66.29
N PRO A 169 55.99 -13.19 67.14
CA PRO A 169 56.33 -13.14 68.57
C PRO A 169 57.78 -12.71 68.86
N SER A 170 58.69 -12.95 67.92
CA SER A 170 60.09 -12.50 67.95
C SER A 170 60.26 -10.98 68.16
N LEU A 171 59.29 -10.17 67.74
CA LEU A 171 59.33 -8.71 67.91
C LEU A 171 59.04 -8.28 69.36
N ALA A 172 58.32 -9.09 70.14
CA ALA A 172 58.01 -8.80 71.55
C ALA A 172 59.23 -8.88 72.49
N HIS A 173 60.39 -9.29 71.97
CA HIS A 173 61.67 -9.38 72.69
C HIS A 173 62.78 -8.55 72.03
N SER A 174 62.43 -7.71 71.05
CA SER A 174 63.38 -6.87 70.31
C SER A 174 63.52 -5.48 70.95
N SER A 175 64.68 -4.85 70.81
CA SER A 175 64.95 -3.48 71.31
C SER A 175 64.43 -2.39 70.36
N VAL A 176 63.36 -2.67 69.62
CA VAL A 176 62.71 -1.77 68.66
C VAL A 176 61.67 -0.94 69.40
N SER A 177 61.53 0.34 69.07
CA SER A 177 60.58 1.21 69.75
C SER A 177 59.13 0.82 69.43
N PHE A 178 58.22 1.10 70.37
CA PHE A 178 56.78 0.90 70.16
C PHE A 178 56.27 1.66 68.93
N GLU A 179 56.84 2.84 68.67
CA GLU A 179 56.49 3.73 67.56
C GLU A 179 56.86 3.11 66.19
N GLU A 180 58.03 2.46 66.09
CA GLU A 180 58.43 1.68 64.91
C GLU A 180 57.53 0.45 64.68
N VAL A 181 57.12 -0.25 65.74
CA VAL A 181 56.16 -1.37 65.64
C VAL A 181 54.79 -0.88 65.18
N GLN A 182 54.33 0.28 65.67
CA GLN A 182 53.06 0.88 65.27
C GLN A 182 53.09 1.37 63.82
N LEU A 183 54.23 1.95 63.38
CA LEU A 183 54.48 2.31 61.98
C LEU A 183 54.48 1.07 61.07
N LEU A 184 55.14 -0.03 61.48
CA LEU A 184 55.14 -1.29 60.73
C LEU A 184 53.73 -1.89 60.62
N GLN A 185 52.91 -1.80 61.68
CA GLN A 185 51.51 -2.23 61.65
C GLN A 185 50.68 -1.39 60.68
N LYS A 186 50.83 -0.06 60.70
CA LYS A 186 50.20 0.84 59.72
C LYS A 186 50.61 0.49 58.29
N LEU A 187 51.89 0.32 58.02
CA LEU A 187 52.43 0.04 56.69
C LEU A 187 51.98 -1.34 56.17
N SER A 188 51.81 -2.33 57.05
CA SER A 188 51.20 -3.63 56.73
C SER A 188 49.71 -3.50 56.40
N MET A 189 48.95 -2.68 57.12
CA MET A 189 47.53 -2.40 56.82
C MET A 189 47.36 -1.68 55.48
N GLU A 190 48.16 -0.64 55.22
CA GLU A 190 48.19 0.09 53.94
C GLU A 190 48.56 -0.85 52.77
N HIS A 191 49.52 -1.76 52.96
CA HIS A 191 49.88 -2.77 51.96
C HIS A 191 48.75 -3.79 51.71
N SER A 192 48.01 -4.23 52.75
CA SER A 192 46.82 -5.09 52.56
C SER A 192 45.72 -4.36 51.79
N GLN A 193 45.42 -3.12 52.19
CA GLN A 193 44.42 -2.27 51.52
C GLN A 193 44.79 -2.03 50.05
N LEU A 194 46.06 -1.80 49.74
CA LEU A 194 46.57 -1.67 48.37
C LEU A 194 46.42 -2.97 47.58
N LYS A 195 46.74 -4.13 48.18
CA LYS A 195 46.57 -5.45 47.57
C LYS A 195 45.10 -5.76 47.26
N GLU A 196 44.20 -5.47 48.19
CA GLU A 196 42.75 -5.61 48.01
C GLU A 196 42.19 -4.64 46.96
N SER A 197 42.70 -3.40 46.92
CA SER A 197 42.36 -2.41 45.91
C SER A 197 42.78 -2.88 44.51
N LEU A 198 44.02 -3.37 44.38
CA LEU A 198 44.56 -3.95 43.15
C LEU A 198 43.79 -5.21 42.71
N GLN A 199 43.38 -6.06 43.66
CA GLN A 199 42.55 -7.24 43.36
C GLN A 199 41.15 -6.83 42.88
N ARG A 200 40.50 -5.86 43.53
CA ARG A 200 39.22 -5.29 43.09
C ARG A 200 39.33 -4.64 41.70
N ALA A 201 40.39 -3.87 41.45
CA ALA A 201 40.67 -3.29 40.14
C ALA A 201 40.86 -4.35 39.05
N ASN A 202 41.60 -5.43 39.33
CA ASN A 202 41.76 -6.55 38.39
C ASN A 202 40.45 -7.27 38.08
N VAL A 203 39.59 -7.49 39.09
CA VAL A 203 38.25 -8.07 38.87
C VAL A 203 37.36 -7.12 38.06
N ALA A 204 37.40 -5.81 38.33
CA ALA A 204 36.68 -4.80 37.56
C ALA A 204 37.15 -4.74 36.10
N MET A 205 38.45 -4.72 35.84
CA MET A 205 39.01 -4.74 34.48
C MET A 205 38.59 -5.99 33.70
N ARG A 206 38.60 -7.17 34.33
CA ARG A 206 38.12 -8.41 33.70
C ARG A 206 36.62 -8.35 33.37
N LYS A 207 35.78 -7.84 34.27
CA LYS A 207 34.34 -7.63 34.02
C LYS A 207 34.11 -6.63 32.87
N ASN A 208 34.85 -5.53 32.84
CA ASN A 208 34.76 -4.53 31.78
C ASN A 208 35.20 -5.10 30.42
N PHE A 209 36.28 -5.90 30.38
CA PHE A 209 36.72 -6.57 29.16
C PHE A 209 35.64 -7.52 28.61
N THR A 210 35.05 -8.37 29.45
CA THR A 210 33.95 -9.26 29.04
C THR A 210 32.73 -8.48 28.55
N SER A 211 32.38 -7.37 29.20
CA SER A 211 31.27 -6.50 28.78
C SER A 211 31.53 -5.84 27.42
N ILE A 212 32.74 -5.33 27.18
CA ILE A 212 33.15 -4.75 25.89
C ILE A 212 33.13 -5.82 24.79
N GLN A 213 33.61 -7.03 25.07
CA GLN A 213 33.55 -8.15 24.12
C GLN A 213 32.11 -8.50 23.75
N GLN A 214 31.22 -8.63 24.73
CA GLN A 214 29.79 -8.89 24.50
C GLN A 214 29.14 -7.80 23.65
N LEU A 215 29.41 -6.52 23.94
CA LEU A 215 28.86 -5.40 23.17
C LEU A 215 29.42 -5.34 21.75
N GLN A 216 30.69 -5.70 21.52
CA GLN A 216 31.25 -5.83 20.17
C GLN A 216 30.59 -6.97 19.39
N ASP A 217 30.37 -8.13 20.02
CA ASP A 217 29.81 -9.30 19.34
C ASP A 217 28.30 -9.15 19.08
N GLU A 218 27.56 -8.51 20.00
CA GLU A 218 26.18 -8.07 19.75
C GLU A 218 26.12 -7.06 18.59
N THR A 219 27.03 -6.09 18.57
CA THR A 219 27.11 -5.09 17.47
C THR A 219 27.35 -5.75 16.12
N LYS A 220 28.28 -6.73 16.04
CA LYS A 220 28.52 -7.54 14.83
C LYS A 220 27.27 -8.33 14.41
N ALA A 221 26.58 -8.94 15.37
CA ALA A 221 25.36 -9.70 15.10
C ALA A 221 24.24 -8.82 14.54
N ARG A 222 24.03 -7.62 15.11
CA ARG A 222 23.06 -6.63 14.61
C ARG A 222 23.37 -6.16 13.20
N TYR A 223 24.65 -5.92 12.86
CA TYR A 223 25.05 -5.59 11.49
C TYR A 223 24.80 -6.76 10.52
N ALA A 224 25.14 -8.00 10.89
CA ALA A 224 24.88 -9.16 10.05
C ALA A 224 23.37 -9.41 9.81
N GLU A 225 22.51 -9.15 10.82
CA GLU A 225 21.05 -9.20 10.67
C GLU A 225 20.54 -8.07 9.74
N GLN A 226 21.13 -6.87 9.83
CA GLN A 226 20.78 -5.75 8.96
C GLN A 226 21.19 -6.00 7.50
N ASP A 227 22.40 -6.50 7.26
CA ASP A 227 22.90 -6.83 5.92
C ASP A 227 22.05 -7.95 5.28
N ALA A 228 21.67 -8.97 6.06
CA ALA A 228 20.77 -10.02 5.58
C ALA A 228 19.38 -9.48 5.16
N ARG A 229 18.80 -8.54 5.93
CA ARG A 229 17.54 -7.86 5.56
C ARG A 229 17.68 -6.98 4.32
N ILE A 230 18.81 -6.29 4.15
CA ILE A 230 19.08 -5.47 2.97
C ILE A 230 19.14 -6.37 1.71
N GLU A 231 19.74 -7.55 1.82
CA GLU A 231 19.85 -8.50 0.71
C GLU A 231 18.51 -9.19 0.39
N GLU A 232 17.71 -9.54 1.40
CA GLU A 232 16.31 -10.00 1.22
C GLU A 232 15.46 -8.94 0.51
N GLN A 233 15.59 -7.67 0.92
CA GLN A 233 14.88 -6.56 0.28
C GLN A 233 15.32 -6.32 -1.18
N ARG A 234 16.62 -6.48 -1.48
CA ARG A 234 17.13 -6.41 -2.87
C ARG A 234 16.54 -7.51 -3.74
N GLN A 235 16.58 -8.76 -3.27
CA GLN A 235 16.01 -9.90 -4.00
C GLN A 235 14.52 -9.67 -4.27
N LYS A 236 13.77 -9.15 -3.29
CA LYS A 236 12.34 -8.79 -3.48
C LYS A 236 12.13 -7.65 -4.48
N ILE A 237 13.03 -6.67 -4.55
CA ILE A 237 13.01 -5.59 -5.56
C ILE A 237 13.31 -6.15 -6.96
N ASP A 238 14.31 -7.03 -7.09
CA ASP A 238 14.69 -7.64 -8.37
C ASP A 238 13.59 -8.58 -8.91
N GLU A 239 12.95 -9.37 -8.04
CA GLU A 239 11.75 -10.15 -8.39
C GLU A 239 10.61 -9.25 -8.92
N LEU A 240 10.28 -8.18 -8.20
CA LEU A 240 9.22 -7.25 -8.60
C LEU A 240 9.58 -6.48 -9.87
N SER A 241 10.87 -6.17 -10.08
CA SER A 241 11.37 -5.57 -11.33
C SER A 241 11.20 -6.53 -12.51
N ALA A 242 11.60 -7.80 -12.35
CA ALA A 242 11.41 -8.84 -13.36
C ALA A 242 9.92 -9.06 -13.70
N GLU A 243 9.03 -9.05 -12.70
CA GLU A 243 7.59 -9.18 -12.93
C GLU A 243 6.99 -7.95 -13.63
N ASN A 244 7.36 -6.72 -13.23
CA ASN A 244 6.92 -5.50 -13.93
C ASN A 244 7.40 -5.46 -15.39
N ASN A 245 8.63 -5.91 -15.67
CA ASN A 245 9.14 -6.04 -17.03
C ASN A 245 8.33 -7.09 -17.84
N ARG A 246 8.02 -8.25 -17.24
CA ARG A 246 7.19 -9.30 -17.85
C ARG A 246 5.79 -8.78 -18.19
N LEU A 247 5.14 -8.09 -17.24
CA LEU A 247 3.81 -7.51 -17.41
C LEU A 247 3.80 -6.38 -18.45
N THR A 248 4.87 -5.58 -18.54
CA THR A 248 5.01 -4.54 -19.55
C THR A 248 5.06 -5.14 -20.96
N VAL A 249 5.89 -6.17 -21.18
CA VAL A 249 5.97 -6.88 -22.46
C VAL A 249 4.64 -7.57 -22.83
N GLU A 250 3.95 -8.18 -21.86
CA GLU A 250 2.64 -8.80 -22.07
C GLU A 250 1.56 -7.75 -22.47
N LEU A 251 1.60 -6.58 -21.84
CA LEU A 251 0.69 -5.46 -22.12
C LEU A 251 0.97 -4.82 -23.48
N GLU A 252 2.25 -4.66 -23.87
CA GLU A 252 2.65 -4.20 -25.20
C GLU A 252 2.25 -5.18 -26.30
N ALA A 253 2.46 -6.49 -26.10
CA ALA A 253 2.00 -7.52 -27.03
C ALA A 253 0.47 -7.52 -27.18
N SER A 254 -0.26 -7.36 -26.07
CA SER A 254 -1.73 -7.25 -26.07
C SER A 254 -2.22 -6.01 -26.82
N ARG A 255 -1.55 -4.85 -26.64
CA ARG A 255 -1.82 -3.62 -27.42
C ARG A 255 -1.55 -3.81 -28.91
N ALA A 256 -0.45 -4.47 -29.29
CA ALA A 256 -0.13 -4.74 -30.68
C ALA A 256 -1.14 -5.71 -31.34
N ALA A 257 -1.63 -6.71 -30.60
CA ALA A 257 -2.71 -7.58 -31.08
C ALA A 257 -4.05 -6.84 -31.23
N ALA A 258 -4.35 -5.88 -30.35
CA ALA A 258 -5.54 -5.04 -30.44
C ALA A 258 -5.50 -4.11 -31.66
N THR A 259 -4.39 -3.41 -31.91
CA THR A 259 -4.26 -2.53 -33.08
C THR A 259 -4.19 -3.31 -34.39
N ALA A 260 -3.64 -4.53 -34.40
CA ALA A 260 -3.72 -5.43 -35.56
C ALA A 260 -5.19 -5.74 -35.93
N LYS A 261 -6.02 -6.10 -34.95
CA LYS A 261 -7.46 -6.34 -35.17
C LYS A 261 -8.24 -5.09 -35.55
N GLU A 262 -7.88 -3.92 -35.00
CA GLU A 262 -8.50 -2.64 -35.39
C GLU A 262 -8.21 -2.32 -36.87
N ASN A 263 -6.97 -2.53 -37.32
CA ASN A 263 -6.59 -2.37 -38.72
C ASN A 263 -7.29 -3.38 -39.65
N GLU A 264 -7.45 -4.63 -39.23
CA GLU A 264 -8.17 -5.68 -39.96
C GLU A 264 -9.67 -5.34 -40.12
N LEU A 265 -10.33 -4.91 -39.03
CA LEU A 265 -11.71 -4.42 -39.06
C LEU A 265 -11.86 -3.17 -39.93
N GLN A 266 -10.90 -2.24 -39.88
CA GLN A 266 -10.91 -1.04 -40.73
C GLN A 266 -10.68 -1.38 -42.22
N ALA A 267 -9.92 -2.42 -42.53
CA ALA A 267 -9.75 -2.92 -43.89
C ALA A 267 -11.06 -3.53 -44.42
N SER A 268 -11.68 -4.44 -43.66
CA SER A 268 -12.97 -5.05 -44.00
C SER A 268 -14.09 -4.01 -44.16
N TYR A 269 -14.11 -2.96 -43.32
CA TYR A 269 -15.07 -1.86 -43.48
C TYR A 269 -14.88 -1.07 -44.78
N LYS A 270 -13.64 -0.85 -45.23
CA LYS A 270 -13.35 -0.18 -46.51
C LYS A 270 -13.70 -1.05 -47.72
N GLU A 271 -13.48 -2.36 -47.61
CA GLU A 271 -13.88 -3.34 -48.63
C GLU A 271 -15.40 -3.37 -48.77
N LEU A 272 -16.15 -3.51 -47.67
CA LEU A 272 -17.61 -3.49 -47.66
C LEU A 272 -18.19 -2.15 -48.17
N GLN A 273 -17.55 -1.02 -47.88
CA GLN A 273 -17.93 0.28 -48.44
C GLN A 273 -17.73 0.32 -49.97
N SER A 274 -16.63 -0.23 -50.48
CA SER A 274 -16.37 -0.35 -51.92
C SER A 274 -17.40 -1.24 -52.63
N ASP A 275 -17.81 -2.35 -52.00
CA ASP A 275 -18.85 -3.23 -52.53
C ASP A 275 -20.23 -2.54 -52.57
N LEU A 276 -20.57 -1.77 -51.54
CA LEU A 276 -21.80 -0.97 -51.52
C LEU A 276 -21.81 0.11 -52.62
N ASP A 277 -20.67 0.74 -52.89
CA ASP A 277 -20.51 1.74 -53.95
C ASP A 277 -20.53 1.10 -55.35
N GLU A 278 -20.01 -0.12 -55.53
CA GLU A 278 -20.15 -0.91 -56.76
C GLU A 278 -21.62 -1.33 -56.98
N ILE A 279 -22.29 -1.89 -55.98
CA ILE A 279 -23.72 -2.24 -56.04
C ILE A 279 -24.57 -0.99 -56.36
N GLY A 280 -24.20 0.17 -55.82
CA GLY A 280 -24.79 1.47 -56.16
C GLY A 280 -24.65 1.81 -57.65
N ARG A 281 -23.44 1.65 -58.22
CA ARG A 281 -23.18 1.89 -59.64
C ARG A 281 -23.88 0.87 -60.56
N VAL A 282 -23.90 -0.41 -60.20
CA VAL A 282 -24.62 -1.44 -60.98
C VAL A 282 -26.11 -1.11 -61.06
N ARG A 283 -26.75 -0.82 -59.92
CA ARG A 283 -28.17 -0.42 -59.87
C ARG A 283 -28.49 0.89 -60.58
N GLU A 284 -27.51 1.79 -60.71
CA GLU A 284 -27.63 3.01 -61.52
C GLU A 284 -27.66 2.66 -63.02
N VAL A 285 -26.72 1.83 -63.48
CA VAL A 285 -26.64 1.37 -64.88
C VAL A 285 -27.87 0.53 -65.28
N GLU A 286 -28.30 -0.41 -64.43
CA GLU A 286 -29.52 -1.21 -64.65
C GLU A 286 -30.77 -0.32 -64.83
N ARG A 287 -30.93 0.70 -63.98
CA ARG A 287 -32.06 1.63 -64.04
C ARG A 287 -31.99 2.55 -65.26
N GLN A 288 -30.80 2.97 -65.68
CA GLN A 288 -30.62 3.74 -66.92
C GLN A 288 -30.93 2.88 -68.16
N ALA A 289 -30.50 1.61 -68.17
CA ALA A 289 -30.83 0.66 -69.23
C ALA A 289 -32.35 0.44 -69.33
N ALA A 290 -33.02 0.11 -68.21
CA ALA A 290 -34.46 -0.08 -68.16
C ALA A 290 -35.25 1.19 -68.57
N GLN A 291 -34.77 2.39 -68.19
CA GLN A 291 -35.38 3.64 -68.64
C GLN A 291 -35.22 3.82 -70.17
N SER A 292 -34.06 3.50 -70.73
CA SER A 292 -33.84 3.58 -72.18
C SER A 292 -34.72 2.59 -72.97
N GLU A 293 -34.90 1.36 -72.47
CA GLU A 293 -35.82 0.38 -73.05
C GLU A 293 -37.27 0.87 -73.02
N VAL A 294 -37.71 1.46 -71.91
CA VAL A 294 -39.06 2.06 -71.81
C VAL A 294 -39.25 3.21 -72.79
N ASP A 295 -38.24 4.05 -73.02
CA ASP A 295 -38.32 5.15 -73.99
C ASP A 295 -38.24 4.67 -75.45
N GLU A 296 -37.50 3.60 -75.76
CA GLU A 296 -37.53 2.94 -77.07
C GLU A 296 -38.89 2.26 -77.35
N LEU A 297 -39.43 1.51 -76.38
CA LEU A 297 -40.77 0.92 -76.49
C LEU A 297 -41.86 1.99 -76.64
N ARG A 298 -41.71 3.14 -75.97
CA ARG A 298 -42.60 4.30 -76.12
C ARG A 298 -42.50 4.92 -77.52
N LYS A 299 -41.29 5.04 -78.06
CA LYS A 299 -41.05 5.51 -79.43
C LYS A 299 -41.69 4.56 -80.45
N GLU A 300 -41.42 3.26 -80.37
CA GLU A 300 -42.05 2.24 -81.22
C GLU A 300 -43.58 2.28 -81.13
N SER A 301 -44.13 2.41 -79.92
CA SER A 301 -45.58 2.53 -79.71
C SER A 301 -46.16 3.73 -80.45
N SER A 302 -45.45 4.86 -80.47
CA SER A 302 -45.86 6.07 -81.21
C SER A 302 -45.77 5.90 -82.73
N GLU A 303 -44.76 5.20 -83.24
CA GLU A 303 -44.60 4.89 -84.66
C GLU A 303 -45.71 3.91 -85.14
N ARG A 304 -45.95 2.84 -84.37
CA ARG A 304 -47.04 1.88 -84.59
C ARG A 304 -48.41 2.58 -84.55
N MET A 305 -48.62 3.49 -83.59
CA MET A 305 -49.85 4.30 -83.51
C MET A 305 -50.04 5.21 -84.73
N ALA A 306 -48.97 5.85 -85.23
CA ALA A 306 -49.02 6.67 -86.44
C ALA A 306 -49.36 5.85 -87.70
N ILE A 307 -48.81 4.63 -87.81
CA ILE A 307 -49.16 3.68 -88.89
C ILE A 307 -50.64 3.30 -88.80
N ILE A 308 -51.14 2.94 -87.61
CA ILE A 308 -52.57 2.63 -87.39
C ILE A 308 -53.44 3.83 -87.81
N GLN A 309 -53.10 5.05 -87.40
CA GLN A 309 -53.86 6.26 -87.76
C GLN A 309 -53.89 6.52 -89.28
N ASN A 310 -52.82 6.20 -90.00
CA ASN A 310 -52.74 6.30 -91.46
C ASN A 310 -53.59 5.21 -92.14
N LEU A 311 -53.49 3.96 -91.67
CA LEU A 311 -54.31 2.85 -92.15
C LEU A 311 -55.81 3.08 -91.91
N SER A 312 -56.22 3.58 -90.74
CA SER A 312 -57.63 3.96 -90.48
C SER A 312 -58.12 5.02 -91.47
N LYS A 313 -57.32 6.07 -91.74
CA LYS A 313 -57.63 7.07 -92.78
C LYS A 313 -57.62 6.51 -94.19
N HIS A 314 -56.99 5.36 -94.44
CA HIS A 314 -57.06 4.66 -95.72
C HIS A 314 -58.30 3.77 -95.82
N ILE A 315 -58.65 3.04 -94.75
CA ILE A 315 -59.88 2.26 -94.63
C ILE A 315 -61.10 3.17 -94.79
N GLU A 316 -61.15 4.32 -94.12
CA GLU A 316 -62.23 5.31 -94.27
C GLU A 316 -62.42 5.77 -95.73
N ARG A 317 -61.32 6.00 -96.47
CA ARG A 317 -61.35 6.32 -97.90
C ARG A 317 -61.83 5.14 -98.75
N LEU A 318 -61.42 3.92 -98.43
CA LEU A 318 -61.88 2.70 -99.11
C LEU A 318 -63.34 2.39 -98.81
N GLU A 319 -63.84 2.64 -97.60
CA GLU A 319 -65.26 2.51 -97.25
C GLU A 319 -66.12 3.53 -97.99
N LEU A 320 -65.65 4.77 -98.15
CA LEU A 320 -66.30 5.77 -99.00
C LEU A 320 -66.33 5.34 -100.48
N GLN A 321 -65.29 4.63 -100.95
CA GLN A 321 -65.25 4.05 -102.30
C GLN A 321 -66.17 2.82 -102.45
N ILE A 322 -66.23 1.94 -101.44
CA ILE A 322 -67.11 0.76 -101.39
C ILE A 322 -68.59 1.16 -101.31
N LYS A 323 -68.92 2.28 -100.66
CA LYS A 323 -70.27 2.88 -100.69
C LYS A 323 -70.73 3.29 -102.10
N GLY A 324 -69.83 3.28 -103.10
CA GLY A 324 -70.16 3.41 -104.52
C GLY A 324 -70.48 2.10 -105.27
N PHE A 325 -70.31 0.93 -104.64
CA PHE A 325 -70.52 -0.39 -105.26
C PHE A 325 -71.50 -1.27 -104.47
N VAL A 326 -72.67 -1.54 -105.05
CA VAL A 326 -73.66 -2.45 -104.46
C VAL A 326 -73.25 -3.91 -104.69
N VAL A 327 -72.66 -4.53 -103.66
CA VAL A 327 -72.42 -5.98 -103.64
C VAL A 327 -73.73 -6.71 -103.33
N VAL A 328 -74.34 -7.30 -104.37
CA VAL A 328 -75.50 -8.19 -104.21
C VAL A 328 -75.02 -9.54 -103.70
N ASN A 329 -75.29 -9.85 -102.44
CA ASN A 329 -75.08 -11.19 -101.87
C ASN A 329 -76.44 -11.81 -101.51
N ASN A 330 -76.75 -12.96 -102.10
CA ASN A 330 -78.04 -13.65 -101.95
C ASN A 330 -77.95 -14.80 -100.95
N ASN A 331 -79.10 -15.11 -100.31
CA ASN A 331 -79.35 -16.29 -99.45
C ASN A 331 -78.64 -16.26 -98.07
N LYS A 332 -79.15 -16.91 -97.02
CA LYS A 332 -80.49 -17.46 -96.68
C LYS A 332 -80.51 -17.64 -95.13
N PRO A 333 -81.68 -17.71 -94.46
CA PRO A 333 -81.73 -18.19 -93.09
C PRO A 333 -81.51 -19.70 -93.06
N GLU A 334 -80.70 -20.20 -92.14
CA GLU A 334 -80.68 -21.62 -91.78
C GLU A 334 -81.59 -21.87 -90.57
N SER A 335 -82.37 -22.94 -90.66
CA SER A 335 -83.15 -23.52 -89.57
C SER A 335 -82.77 -24.99 -89.36
N ASP A 336 -83.20 -25.50 -88.22
CA ASP A 336 -83.43 -26.91 -87.89
C ASP A 336 -82.29 -27.86 -87.48
N ASP A 337 -82.76 -28.75 -86.60
CA ASP A 337 -82.36 -30.11 -86.27
C ASP A 337 -80.98 -30.41 -85.68
N GLY A 338 -81.06 -31.00 -84.48
CA GLY A 338 -79.97 -31.74 -83.86
C GLY A 338 -79.63 -33.01 -84.63
N LYS A 339 -78.68 -32.91 -85.56
CA LYS A 339 -77.94 -34.06 -86.09
C LYS A 339 -76.71 -34.31 -85.22
N ALA A 340 -76.45 -35.57 -84.89
CA ALA A 340 -75.19 -35.97 -84.29
C ALA A 340 -74.06 -35.66 -85.29
N ASN A 341 -73.22 -34.67 -84.96
CA ASN A 341 -72.08 -34.30 -85.80
C ASN A 341 -71.04 -35.44 -85.74
N TYR A 342 -71.05 -36.30 -86.75
CA TYR A 342 -69.97 -37.24 -87.02
C TYR A 342 -68.75 -36.47 -87.51
N VAL A 343 -67.96 -35.96 -86.55
CA VAL A 343 -66.67 -35.34 -86.78
C VAL A 343 -65.77 -36.34 -87.52
N PRO A 344 -65.25 -36.01 -88.72
CA PRO A 344 -64.36 -36.92 -89.45
C PRO A 344 -63.16 -37.34 -88.61
N GLU A 345 -62.69 -38.58 -88.81
CA GLU A 345 -61.62 -39.17 -88.01
C GLU A 345 -60.34 -38.31 -88.02
N GLU A 346 -60.03 -37.70 -89.17
CA GLU A 346 -58.88 -36.80 -89.36
C GLU A 346 -59.01 -35.46 -88.63
N THR A 347 -60.21 -35.01 -88.30
CA THR A 347 -60.46 -33.85 -87.41
C THR A 347 -60.29 -34.26 -85.95
N HIS A 348 -60.87 -35.39 -85.54
CA HIS A 348 -60.71 -35.92 -84.18
C HIS A 348 -59.24 -36.25 -83.87
N LYS A 349 -58.48 -36.83 -84.82
CA LYS A 349 -57.02 -37.02 -84.74
C LYS A 349 -56.24 -35.70 -84.57
N ARG A 350 -56.69 -34.62 -85.22
CA ARG A 350 -56.07 -33.28 -85.07
C ARG A 350 -56.35 -32.67 -83.70
N GLU A 351 -57.59 -32.81 -83.21
CA GLU A 351 -58.01 -32.35 -81.88
C GLU A 351 -57.30 -33.13 -80.77
N LEU A 352 -57.26 -34.47 -80.85
CA LEU A 352 -56.48 -35.32 -79.95
C LEU A 352 -55.01 -34.89 -79.91
N LYS A 353 -54.37 -34.69 -81.06
CA LYS A 353 -52.97 -34.24 -81.14
C LYS A 353 -52.76 -32.80 -80.63
N GLN A 354 -53.80 -31.96 -80.64
CA GLN A 354 -53.76 -30.63 -80.03
C GLN A 354 -53.93 -30.70 -78.51
N LEU A 355 -54.79 -31.60 -78.01
CA LEU A 355 -54.97 -31.87 -76.58
C LEU A 355 -53.73 -32.53 -75.97
N GLU A 356 -53.12 -33.49 -76.66
CA GLU A 356 -51.85 -34.12 -76.32
C GLU A 356 -50.75 -33.07 -76.13
N ARG A 357 -50.58 -32.17 -77.13
CA ARG A 357 -49.62 -31.05 -77.03
C ARG A 357 -49.90 -30.10 -75.87
N LYS A 358 -51.18 -29.77 -75.61
CA LYS A 358 -51.57 -28.94 -74.45
C LYS A 358 -51.24 -29.64 -73.13
N LEU A 359 -51.51 -30.94 -73.03
CA LEU A 359 -51.20 -31.75 -71.87
C LEU A 359 -49.68 -31.82 -71.63
N SER A 360 -48.88 -32.05 -72.67
CA SER A 360 -47.41 -32.01 -72.57
C SER A 360 -46.89 -30.66 -72.10
N ALA A 361 -47.45 -29.55 -72.61
CA ALA A 361 -47.07 -28.21 -72.20
C ALA A 361 -47.46 -27.90 -70.73
N GLU A 362 -48.62 -28.36 -70.26
CA GLU A 362 -49.03 -28.16 -68.86
C GLU A 362 -48.26 -29.07 -67.90
N VAL A 363 -47.90 -30.29 -68.32
CA VAL A 363 -46.98 -31.16 -67.56
C VAL A 363 -45.58 -30.53 -67.45
N ALA A 364 -45.07 -29.90 -68.50
CA ALA A 364 -43.78 -29.18 -68.45
C ALA A 364 -43.82 -28.04 -67.41
N LYS A 365 -44.84 -27.17 -67.45
CA LYS A 365 -45.02 -26.12 -66.43
C LYS A 365 -45.14 -26.67 -65.02
N ASN A 366 -45.86 -27.79 -64.84
CA ASN A 366 -46.01 -28.41 -63.51
C ASN A 366 -44.68 -28.92 -62.96
N LEU A 367 -43.75 -29.36 -63.82
CA LEU A 367 -42.38 -29.69 -63.42
C LEU A 367 -41.59 -28.41 -63.06
N GLU A 368 -41.68 -27.35 -63.88
CA GLU A 368 -41.06 -26.04 -63.57
C GLU A 368 -41.55 -25.47 -62.22
N PHE A 369 -42.85 -25.61 -61.90
CA PHE A 369 -43.40 -25.22 -60.60
C PHE A 369 -42.96 -26.14 -59.44
N GLU A 370 -42.82 -27.43 -59.67
CA GLU A 370 -42.35 -28.38 -58.64
C GLU A 370 -40.87 -28.11 -58.29
N ASP A 371 -40.02 -27.90 -59.31
CA ASP A 371 -38.61 -27.53 -59.14
C ASP A 371 -38.48 -26.18 -58.43
N MET A 372 -39.25 -25.17 -58.82
CA MET A 372 -39.30 -23.86 -58.16
C MET A 372 -39.76 -23.98 -56.69
N ARG A 373 -40.76 -24.84 -56.40
CA ARG A 373 -41.19 -25.11 -55.02
C ARG A 373 -40.08 -25.78 -54.20
N ASN A 374 -39.31 -26.69 -54.80
CA ASN A 374 -38.20 -27.35 -54.13
C ASN A 374 -37.09 -26.35 -53.78
N VAL A 375 -36.73 -25.43 -54.70
CA VAL A 375 -35.78 -24.33 -54.43
C VAL A 375 -36.25 -23.48 -53.24
N TYR A 376 -37.52 -23.07 -53.20
CA TYR A 376 -38.05 -22.31 -52.06
C TYR A 376 -38.05 -23.11 -50.75
N VAL A 377 -38.29 -24.43 -50.79
CA VAL A 377 -38.20 -25.28 -49.60
C VAL A 377 -36.76 -25.35 -49.07
N ASP A 378 -35.78 -25.48 -49.95
CA ASP A 378 -34.35 -25.53 -49.57
C ASP A 378 -33.85 -24.17 -49.06
N GLU A 379 -34.27 -23.06 -49.66
CA GLU A 379 -34.00 -21.71 -49.15
C GLU A 379 -34.61 -21.51 -47.75
N ILE A 380 -35.88 -21.89 -47.55
CA ILE A 380 -36.54 -21.85 -46.24
C ILE A 380 -35.83 -22.73 -45.21
N ASN A 381 -35.26 -23.88 -45.61
CA ASN A 381 -34.52 -24.76 -44.71
C ASN A 381 -33.13 -24.18 -44.37
N CYS A 382 -32.45 -23.55 -45.32
CA CYS A 382 -31.22 -22.79 -45.09
C CYS A 382 -31.44 -21.62 -44.12
N LEU A 383 -32.50 -20.83 -44.33
CA LEU A 383 -32.89 -19.72 -43.45
C LEU A 383 -33.19 -20.19 -42.01
N LYS A 384 -33.89 -21.32 -41.84
CA LYS A 384 -34.10 -21.93 -40.50
C LYS A 384 -32.79 -22.34 -39.83
N ALA A 385 -31.85 -22.94 -40.57
CA ALA A 385 -30.55 -23.31 -40.03
C ALA A 385 -29.76 -22.08 -39.57
N ASN A 386 -29.78 -21.00 -40.36
CA ASN A 386 -29.13 -19.73 -40.03
C ASN A 386 -29.77 -19.05 -38.80
N VAL A 387 -31.10 -19.08 -38.67
CA VAL A 387 -31.81 -18.57 -37.47
C VAL A 387 -31.42 -19.38 -36.23
N ASN A 388 -31.46 -20.71 -36.29
CA ASN A 388 -31.07 -21.57 -35.16
C ASN A 388 -29.62 -21.32 -34.73
N ALA A 389 -28.70 -21.15 -35.69
CA ALA A 389 -27.30 -20.83 -35.41
C ALA A 389 -27.14 -19.44 -34.75
N ALA A 390 -27.87 -18.43 -35.23
CA ALA A 390 -27.88 -17.10 -34.63
C ALA A 390 -28.44 -17.13 -33.19
N GLU A 391 -29.55 -17.83 -32.95
CA GLU A 391 -30.12 -18.02 -31.61
C GLU A 391 -29.13 -18.71 -30.65
N GLN A 392 -28.39 -19.72 -31.13
CA GLN A 392 -27.34 -20.38 -30.35
C GLN A 392 -26.19 -19.42 -29.98
N VAL A 393 -25.75 -18.58 -30.92
CA VAL A 393 -24.71 -17.56 -30.66
C VAL A 393 -25.20 -16.51 -29.66
N TYR A 394 -26.43 -16.02 -29.79
CA TYR A 394 -27.03 -15.10 -28.81
C TYR A 394 -27.17 -15.75 -27.42
N ALA A 395 -27.51 -17.03 -27.35
CA ALA A 395 -27.59 -17.76 -26.08
C ALA A 395 -26.21 -17.90 -25.41
N SER A 396 -25.16 -18.25 -26.16
CA SER A 396 -23.78 -18.33 -25.64
C SER A 396 -23.29 -16.97 -25.16
N SER A 397 -23.41 -15.94 -26.01
CA SER A 397 -22.99 -14.57 -25.70
C SER A 397 -23.68 -14.02 -24.44
N ARG A 398 -24.96 -14.34 -24.21
CA ARG A 398 -25.67 -13.94 -22.99
C ARG A 398 -25.13 -14.65 -21.73
N LEU A 399 -24.74 -15.92 -21.83
CA LEU A 399 -24.13 -16.66 -20.71
C LEU A 399 -22.71 -16.17 -20.41
N GLU A 400 -21.92 -15.88 -21.45
CA GLU A 400 -20.58 -15.29 -21.33
C GLU A 400 -20.65 -13.89 -20.70
N MET A 401 -21.60 -13.05 -21.12
CA MET A 401 -21.84 -11.72 -20.54
C MET A 401 -22.29 -11.79 -19.07
N GLN A 402 -23.18 -12.73 -18.72
CA GLN A 402 -23.58 -12.97 -17.33
C GLN A 402 -22.38 -13.39 -16.47
N LYS A 403 -21.58 -14.36 -16.95
CA LYS A 403 -20.37 -14.79 -16.25
C LYS A 403 -19.39 -13.63 -16.03
N LEU A 404 -19.17 -12.81 -17.06
CA LEU A 404 -18.28 -11.64 -16.96
C LEU A 404 -18.80 -10.62 -15.93
N PHE A 405 -20.11 -10.42 -15.85
CA PHE A 405 -20.72 -9.56 -14.82
C PHE A 405 -20.51 -10.13 -13.40
N ASP A 406 -20.69 -11.43 -13.21
CA ASP A 406 -20.46 -12.08 -11.92
C ASP A 406 -18.96 -12.08 -11.52
N ASP A 407 -18.05 -12.29 -12.48
CA ASP A 407 -16.59 -12.19 -12.30
C ASP A 407 -16.15 -10.75 -11.96
N ILE A 408 -16.78 -9.72 -12.55
CA ILE A 408 -16.55 -8.30 -12.20
C ILE A 408 -17.01 -8.03 -10.78
N LYS A 409 -18.24 -8.45 -10.42
CA LYS A 409 -18.80 -8.25 -9.08
C LYS A 409 -17.93 -8.88 -8.00
N LEU A 410 -17.44 -10.11 -8.21
CA LEU A 410 -16.53 -10.78 -7.28
C LEU A 410 -15.22 -10.01 -7.07
N ARG A 411 -14.71 -9.35 -8.12
CA ARG A 411 -13.54 -8.47 -8.03
C ARG A 411 -13.84 -7.19 -7.26
N ASP A 412 -15.00 -6.57 -7.47
CA ASP A 412 -15.42 -5.38 -6.72
C ASP A 412 -15.60 -5.67 -5.22
N ASP A 413 -16.22 -6.81 -4.86
CA ASP A 413 -16.32 -7.28 -3.47
C ASP A 413 -14.92 -7.51 -2.85
N THR A 414 -13.99 -8.07 -3.61
CA THR A 414 -12.58 -8.27 -3.19
C THR A 414 -11.84 -6.93 -3.01
N ILE A 415 -12.03 -5.97 -3.92
CA ILE A 415 -11.46 -4.62 -3.84
C ILE A 415 -12.02 -3.87 -2.62
N MET A 416 -13.30 -4.05 -2.31
CA MET A 416 -13.93 -3.49 -1.11
C MET A 416 -13.31 -4.06 0.18
N GLN A 417 -13.08 -5.37 0.25
CA GLN A 417 -12.39 -5.99 1.40
C GLN A 417 -10.96 -5.45 1.56
N LEU A 418 -10.16 -5.44 0.49
CA LEU A 418 -8.77 -4.97 0.53
C LEU A 418 -8.68 -3.48 0.93
N ARG A 419 -9.63 -2.64 0.50
CA ARG A 419 -9.73 -1.25 0.97
C ARG A 419 -10.03 -1.16 2.47
N GLY A 420 -10.87 -2.03 3.01
CA GLY A 420 -11.13 -2.14 4.44
C GLY A 420 -9.89 -2.53 5.25
N GLU A 421 -9.14 -3.51 4.77
CA GLU A 421 -7.87 -3.96 5.39
C GLU A 421 -6.80 -2.86 5.36
N ILE A 422 -6.67 -2.13 4.24
CA ILE A 422 -5.77 -0.97 4.13
C ILE A 422 -6.12 0.11 5.17
N THR A 423 -7.41 0.44 5.34
CA THR A 423 -7.84 1.44 6.35
C THR A 423 -7.46 0.99 7.77
N GLN A 424 -7.71 -0.26 8.14
CA GLN A 424 -7.35 -0.79 9.47
C GLN A 424 -5.83 -0.78 9.71
N LEU A 425 -5.03 -1.07 8.68
CA LEU A 425 -3.58 -0.97 8.75
C LEU A 425 -3.10 0.48 8.87
N GLN A 426 -3.73 1.42 8.17
CA GLN A 426 -3.42 2.86 8.30
C GLN A 426 -3.76 3.40 9.70
N GLU A 427 -4.92 3.05 10.27
CA GLU A 427 -5.29 3.41 11.65
C GLU A 427 -4.28 2.85 12.67
N ARG A 428 -3.85 1.59 12.48
CA ARG A 428 -2.83 0.96 13.32
C ARG A 428 -1.47 1.65 13.21
N VAL A 429 -1.05 2.04 12.00
CA VAL A 429 0.20 2.79 11.78
C VAL A 429 0.12 4.16 12.46
N GLN A 430 -0.98 4.90 12.29
CA GLN A 430 -1.18 6.20 12.97
C GLN A 430 -1.10 6.07 14.50
N MET A 431 -1.74 5.05 15.09
CA MET A 431 -1.65 4.76 16.53
C MET A 431 -0.20 4.52 16.97
N LEU A 432 0.56 3.73 16.22
CA LEU A 432 1.96 3.41 16.53
C LEU A 432 2.88 4.63 16.35
N THR A 433 2.64 5.49 15.35
CA THR A 433 3.35 6.77 15.19
C THR A 433 3.10 7.67 16.40
N VAL A 434 1.84 7.89 16.79
CA VAL A 434 1.50 8.71 17.97
C VAL A 434 2.11 8.13 19.26
N GLN A 435 2.15 6.80 19.41
CA GLN A 435 2.82 6.16 20.53
C GLN A 435 4.35 6.40 20.51
N SER A 436 4.98 6.35 19.34
CA SER A 436 6.41 6.64 19.17
C SER A 436 6.72 8.11 19.48
N ASP A 437 5.89 9.04 19.02
CA ASP A 437 6.03 10.48 19.28
C ASP A 437 5.89 10.83 20.76
N ILE A 438 5.03 10.12 21.50
CA ILE A 438 4.90 10.24 22.96
C ILE A 438 6.17 9.74 23.64
N PHE A 439 6.61 8.51 23.34
CA PHE A 439 7.82 7.96 23.95
C PHE A 439 9.08 8.78 23.63
N GLN A 440 9.20 9.35 22.42
CA GLN A 440 10.31 10.24 22.11
C GLN A 440 10.30 11.49 23.01
N LYS A 441 9.14 12.14 23.19
CA LYS A 441 9.00 13.32 24.05
C LYS A 441 9.25 12.99 25.52
N ASP A 442 8.80 11.83 26.00
CA ASP A 442 9.07 11.34 27.35
C ASP A 442 10.58 11.10 27.57
N PHE A 443 11.28 10.50 26.59
CA PHE A 443 12.74 10.32 26.63
C PHE A 443 13.51 11.64 26.56
N GLU A 444 13.05 12.62 25.76
CA GLU A 444 13.64 13.95 25.67
C GLU A 444 13.45 14.72 26.99
N ALA A 445 12.27 14.68 27.60
CA ALA A 445 11.97 15.32 28.88
C ALA A 445 12.73 14.69 30.06
N GLU A 446 12.79 13.36 30.14
CA GLU A 446 13.61 12.66 31.15
C GLU A 446 15.10 12.93 30.96
N ARG A 447 15.54 13.14 29.70
CA ARG A 447 16.92 13.55 29.41
C ARG A 447 17.20 14.97 29.92
N THR A 448 16.36 15.96 29.60
CA THR A 448 16.58 17.34 30.06
C THR A 448 16.53 17.42 31.59
N ALA A 449 15.59 16.74 32.24
CA ALA A 449 15.51 16.67 33.70
C ALA A 449 16.78 16.07 34.34
N ARG A 450 17.41 15.07 33.70
CA ARG A 450 18.71 14.50 34.17
C ARG A 450 19.89 15.43 33.92
N GLU A 451 19.91 16.17 32.80
CA GLU A 451 20.93 17.17 32.51
C GLU A 451 20.83 18.36 33.49
N GLU A 452 19.62 18.82 33.81
CA GLU A 452 19.35 19.81 34.87
C GLU A 452 19.78 19.31 36.25
N LEU A 453 19.38 18.10 36.66
CA LEU A 453 19.77 17.51 37.95
C LEU A 453 21.29 17.32 38.08
N ALA A 454 21.98 17.01 36.99
CA ALA A 454 23.45 16.95 36.97
C ALA A 454 24.07 18.35 37.11
N GLY A 455 23.47 19.38 36.51
CA GLY A 455 23.83 20.79 36.71
C GLY A 455 23.62 21.25 38.16
N GLU A 456 22.45 20.98 38.74
CA GLU A 456 22.12 21.24 40.14
C GLU A 456 23.12 20.59 41.11
N LYS A 457 23.41 19.30 40.90
CA LYS A 457 24.41 18.55 41.69
C LYS A 457 25.80 19.20 41.58
N SER A 458 26.19 19.64 40.39
CA SER A 458 27.49 20.30 40.16
C SER A 458 27.56 21.66 40.85
N ARG A 459 26.45 22.43 40.83
CA ARG A 459 26.31 23.70 41.56
C ARG A 459 26.45 23.49 43.07
N ILE A 460 25.71 22.54 43.63
CA ILE A 460 25.72 22.22 45.07
C ILE A 460 27.11 21.74 45.54
N LEU A 461 27.82 20.95 44.72
CA LEU A 461 29.19 20.55 45.03
C LEU A 461 30.15 21.75 45.04
N GLY A 462 30.05 22.67 44.09
CA GLY A 462 30.83 23.91 44.09
C GLY A 462 30.54 24.82 45.30
N GLU A 463 29.27 24.96 45.67
CA GLU A 463 28.86 25.67 46.90
C GLU A 463 29.42 24.98 48.16
N PHE A 464 29.38 23.66 48.23
CA PHE A 464 29.95 22.86 49.32
C PHE A 464 31.47 23.04 49.43
N GLU A 465 32.21 23.03 48.32
CA GLU A 465 33.66 23.29 48.31
C GLU A 465 34.02 24.71 48.76
N ILE A 466 33.16 25.71 48.48
CA ILE A 466 33.32 27.08 48.98
C ILE A 466 33.06 27.13 50.49
N LEU A 467 31.98 26.51 50.96
CA LEU A 467 31.65 26.43 52.39
C LEU A 467 32.70 25.65 53.19
N GLN A 468 33.23 24.55 52.65
CA GLN A 468 34.29 23.77 53.27
C GLN A 468 35.58 24.58 53.42
N ARG A 469 36.01 25.29 52.37
CA ARG A 469 37.16 26.22 52.44
C ARG A 469 36.96 27.30 53.50
N ARG A 470 35.78 27.94 53.52
CA ARG A 470 35.43 28.96 54.52
C ARG A 470 35.36 28.41 55.94
N ASN A 471 34.95 27.15 56.12
CA ASN A 471 34.92 26.50 57.42
C ASN A 471 36.36 26.20 57.92
N VAL A 472 37.24 25.72 57.05
CA VAL A 472 38.68 25.57 57.36
C VAL A 472 39.33 26.91 57.70
N GLU A 473 39.02 27.97 56.95
CA GLU A 473 39.49 29.33 57.22
C GLU A 473 39.00 29.85 58.58
N LEU A 474 37.71 29.69 58.90
CA LEU A 474 37.15 30.08 60.20
C LEU A 474 37.73 29.26 61.35
N ASN A 475 37.95 27.95 61.17
CA ASN A 475 38.59 27.13 62.20
C ASN A 475 40.05 27.57 62.42
N ALA A 476 40.79 27.94 61.36
CA ALA A 476 42.13 28.50 61.49
C ALA A 476 42.12 29.85 62.25
N GLN A 477 41.15 30.73 61.97
CA GLN A 477 40.97 31.98 62.70
C GLN A 477 40.59 31.75 64.18
N VAL A 478 39.75 30.74 64.48
CA VAL A 478 39.40 30.35 65.85
C VAL A 478 40.62 29.79 66.58
N SER A 479 41.34 28.83 66.01
CA SER A 479 42.55 28.27 66.63
C SER A 479 43.67 29.30 66.79
N GLN A 480 43.79 30.28 65.89
CA GLN A 480 44.68 31.43 66.10
C GLN A 480 44.21 32.29 67.28
N ALA A 481 42.92 32.65 67.36
CA ALA A 481 42.38 33.42 68.47
C ALA A 481 42.44 32.66 69.81
N GLU A 482 42.36 31.32 69.80
CA GLU A 482 42.58 30.46 70.96
C GLU A 482 44.06 30.42 71.36
N SER A 483 44.99 30.36 70.39
CA SER A 483 46.44 30.47 70.65
C SER A 483 46.81 31.85 71.21
N GLU A 484 46.26 32.93 70.65
CA GLU A 484 46.45 34.29 71.15
C GLU A 484 45.86 34.46 72.56
N ARG A 485 44.69 33.86 72.84
CA ARG A 485 44.12 33.79 74.20
C ARG A 485 44.98 32.97 75.14
N ALA A 486 45.55 31.84 74.70
CA ALA A 486 46.42 31.00 75.50
C ALA A 486 47.73 31.75 75.84
N GLU A 487 48.36 32.41 74.87
CA GLU A 487 49.52 33.27 75.11
C GLU A 487 49.20 34.44 76.04
N VAL A 488 48.04 35.10 75.88
CA VAL A 488 47.63 36.20 76.77
C VAL A 488 47.36 35.68 78.19
N ALA A 489 46.74 34.51 78.33
CA ALA A 489 46.52 33.84 79.61
C ALA A 489 47.84 33.38 80.25
N GLU A 490 48.80 32.88 79.48
CA GLU A 490 50.14 32.51 79.95
C GLU A 490 50.93 33.75 80.39
N ARG A 491 50.95 34.82 79.58
CA ARG A 491 51.57 36.10 79.96
C ARG A 491 50.94 36.67 81.23
N ALA A 492 49.62 36.56 81.39
CA ALA A 492 48.91 36.95 82.60
C ALA A 492 49.28 36.04 83.79
N ALA A 493 49.34 34.73 83.60
CA ALA A 493 49.77 33.78 84.63
C ALA A 493 51.22 34.03 85.07
N ILE A 494 52.14 34.34 84.15
CA ILE A 494 53.53 34.73 84.44
C ILE A 494 53.59 36.08 85.18
N MET A 495 52.73 37.04 84.87
CA MET A 495 52.60 38.27 85.68
C MET A 495 52.11 37.96 87.10
N VAL A 496 51.08 37.13 87.25
CA VAL A 496 50.57 36.70 88.57
C VAL A 496 51.65 35.95 89.34
N GLN A 497 52.38 35.01 88.72
CA GLN A 497 53.45 34.22 89.35
C GLN A 497 54.67 35.08 89.75
N LYS A 498 54.98 36.14 89.00
CA LYS A 498 55.94 37.17 89.42
C LYS A 498 55.42 38.03 90.57
N ALA A 499 54.12 38.32 90.61
CA ALA A 499 53.50 39.07 91.70
C ALA A 499 53.34 38.25 92.99
N THR A 500 53.20 36.92 92.90
CA THR A 500 53.03 36.00 94.04
C THR A 500 54.31 35.30 94.49
N SER A 501 55.49 35.65 93.94
CA SER A 501 56.80 35.18 94.41
C SER A 501 57.23 35.76 95.78
N SER A 502 56.30 35.89 96.73
CA SER A 502 56.57 36.29 98.11
C SER A 502 55.46 35.93 99.11
N GLN A 503 54.84 34.73 99.06
CA GLN A 503 54.31 34.04 100.26
C GLN A 503 53.93 32.57 100.01
N ASN A 504 54.07 31.74 101.04
CA ASN A 504 53.68 30.32 101.05
C ASN A 504 52.29 30.10 101.68
N SER A 505 51.76 28.88 101.48
CA SER A 505 50.80 28.14 102.34
C SER A 505 49.29 28.28 102.04
N THR A 506 48.66 27.13 101.71
CA THR A 506 47.47 26.50 102.36
C THR A 506 46.19 27.33 102.64
N GLU A 507 44.94 26.84 102.47
CA GLU A 507 44.44 25.46 102.27
C GLU A 507 42.94 25.38 101.85
N ASN A 508 42.56 24.25 101.24
CA ASN A 508 41.30 23.46 101.38
C ASN A 508 39.85 24.02 101.16
N HIS A 509 39.05 23.15 100.50
CA HIS A 509 37.55 23.07 100.41
C HIS A 509 36.80 24.25 99.73
N THR A 510 35.61 24.08 99.11
CA THR A 510 34.63 22.96 99.11
C THR A 510 34.04 22.68 97.71
N THR A 511 33.37 21.54 97.54
CA THR A 511 32.53 21.12 96.40
C THR A 511 31.08 21.70 96.51
N PRO A 512 30.08 21.25 95.71
CA PRO A 512 29.91 21.49 94.28
C PRO A 512 28.51 22.09 93.95
N GLU A 513 28.37 22.96 92.96
CA GLU A 513 27.02 23.44 92.57
C GLU A 513 26.76 23.46 91.06
N ARG A 514 25.59 22.93 90.71
CA ARG A 514 25.03 22.77 89.36
C ARG A 514 23.95 23.83 89.18
N LEU A 515 24.20 24.77 88.28
CA LEU A 515 23.19 25.64 87.66
C LEU A 515 23.56 25.65 86.16
N GLU A 516 22.88 24.92 85.29
CA GLU A 516 21.50 25.18 84.84
C GLU A 516 21.28 26.59 84.25
N GLU A 517 22.27 27.07 83.48
CA GLU A 517 21.92 27.89 82.31
C GLU A 517 21.04 27.08 81.36
N GLU A 518 19.98 27.72 80.83
CA GLU A 518 18.86 27.04 80.18
C GLU A 518 19.31 26.16 79.00
N GLN A 519 19.10 24.84 79.11
CA GLN A 519 18.82 24.00 77.94
C GLN A 519 17.46 24.38 77.35
N LYS A 520 17.39 25.58 76.76
CA LYS A 520 16.35 25.97 75.81
C LYS A 520 16.63 25.32 74.45
N GLY A 521 16.82 23.99 74.48
CA GLY A 521 16.77 23.18 73.29
C GLY A 521 15.44 23.47 72.58
N PRO A 522 15.42 23.57 71.24
CA PRO A 522 14.20 23.90 70.52
C PRO A 522 13.19 22.78 70.75
N ALA A 523 12.19 23.05 71.59
CA ALA A 523 11.07 22.15 71.78
C ALA A 523 10.39 21.93 70.43
N SER A 524 10.65 20.75 69.84
CA SER A 524 9.85 20.11 68.80
C SER A 524 9.30 21.08 67.73
N LEU A 525 10.11 21.43 66.73
CA LEU A 525 9.69 22.24 65.58
C LEU A 525 8.78 21.46 64.59
N LEU A 526 7.94 20.58 65.10
CA LEU A 526 6.91 19.87 64.34
C LEU A 526 5.76 20.83 64.05
N ARG A 527 5.77 21.43 62.85
CA ARG A 527 4.72 22.35 62.38
C ARG A 527 3.82 21.70 61.34
N CYS A 528 2.53 22.03 61.41
CA CYS A 528 1.59 21.69 60.35
C CYS A 528 1.94 22.49 59.08
N PRO A 529 2.17 21.86 57.91
CA PRO A 529 2.51 22.58 56.68
C PRO A 529 1.35 23.44 56.15
N LEU A 530 0.11 23.14 56.56
CA LEU A 530 -1.11 23.80 56.08
C LEU A 530 -1.47 25.07 56.89
N CYS A 531 -1.26 25.06 58.22
CA CYS A 531 -1.62 26.20 59.08
C CYS A 531 -0.46 26.77 59.93
N LEU A 532 0.75 26.21 59.81
CA LEU A 532 2.00 26.62 60.45
C LEU A 532 2.01 26.64 62.00
N LYS A 533 0.95 26.17 62.66
CA LYS A 533 0.94 25.89 64.11
C LYS A 533 2.00 24.83 64.46
N GLY A 534 2.69 25.03 65.59
CA GLY A 534 3.68 24.10 66.14
C GLY A 534 3.06 23.18 67.20
N TYR A 535 3.57 21.94 67.26
CA TYR A 535 3.08 20.86 68.12
C TYR A 535 4.24 20.22 68.87
N ASN A 536 3.97 19.77 70.10
CA ASN A 536 5.02 19.28 70.99
C ASN A 536 5.48 17.84 70.68
N ASP A 537 4.69 17.11 69.90
CA ASP A 537 4.87 15.70 69.60
C ASP A 537 4.21 15.34 68.26
N PHE A 538 4.61 14.19 67.69
CA PHE A 538 4.13 13.75 66.38
C PHE A 538 2.65 13.34 66.41
N SER A 539 2.13 12.81 67.51
CA SER A 539 0.73 12.36 67.60
C SER A 539 -0.22 13.55 67.56
N SER A 540 0.09 14.63 68.29
CA SER A 540 -0.67 15.89 68.24
C SER A 540 -0.60 16.54 66.85
N LEU A 541 0.56 16.51 66.19
CA LEU A 541 0.68 16.98 64.80
C LEU A 541 -0.14 16.10 63.84
N GLN A 542 -0.13 14.78 63.99
CA GLN A 542 -0.81 13.84 63.11
C GLN A 542 -2.33 13.95 63.21
N SER A 543 -2.88 14.04 64.44
CA SER A 543 -4.31 14.28 64.65
C SER A 543 -4.72 15.60 64.01
N HIS A 544 -4.00 16.68 64.32
CA HIS A 544 -4.30 17.99 63.73
C HIS A 544 -4.13 18.01 62.20
N ALA A 545 -3.19 17.25 61.62
CA ALA A 545 -3.02 17.18 60.18
C ALA A 545 -4.22 16.53 59.48
N ALA A 546 -4.89 15.57 60.10
CA ALA A 546 -6.15 15.02 59.57
C ALA A 546 -7.25 16.10 59.56
N ASP A 547 -7.51 16.74 60.71
CA ASP A 547 -8.48 17.83 60.84
C ASP A 547 -8.19 18.97 59.84
N CYS A 548 -6.92 19.34 59.68
CA CYS A 548 -6.48 20.47 58.88
C CYS A 548 -6.42 20.19 57.37
N MET A 549 -6.45 18.91 56.97
CA MET A 549 -6.71 18.51 55.59
C MET A 549 -8.21 18.48 55.25
N GLY A 550 -9.10 18.59 56.25
CA GLY A 550 -10.55 18.50 56.07
C GLY A 550 -11.02 17.10 55.73
N ILE A 551 -10.42 16.07 56.33
CA ILE A 551 -10.79 14.66 56.14
C ILE A 551 -11.75 14.24 57.28
N ASP A 552 -13.03 14.55 57.09
CA ASP A 552 -14.21 14.00 57.78
C ASP A 552 -15.24 13.59 56.69
#